data_AF-A0A383F1U4-F1
#
_entry.id   AF-A0A383F1U4-F1
#
_cell.length_a   1.000
_cell.length_b   1.000
_cell.length_c   1.000
_cell.angle_alpha   90.00
_cell.angle_beta   90.00
_cell.angle_gamma   90.00
#
_symmetry.space_group_name_H-M   'P 1'
#
loop_
_entity.id
_entity.type
_entity.pdbx_description
1 polymer ?
#
loop_
_entity_poly.entity_id
_entity_poly.type
_entity_poly.pdbx_seq_one_letter_code
_entity_poly.pdbx_strand_id
1 'polypeptide(L)'
;MYGTGSRHLSECREFSDKQTGAHIFQLTDHPSINHNLYFLTSSFTRDQGQLIFTSYRSGEPNFFILGFPNGEIVQLTESDGIHGYSGIVFESQLFYTQDSSIKAVDINSLEERVLATFEGGSLGECSINSTGELIVTAMKRDDKSHI
;
A
#
# COMPACT_ATOMS: atom_id res chain seq x y z
N MET A 1 6.81 -15.56 10.75
CA MET A 1 5.84 -16.07 9.76
C MET A 1 5.08 -14.87 9.23
N TYR A 2 4.86 -14.79 7.92
CA TYR A 2 4.12 -13.69 7.29
C TYR A 2 2.66 -14.07 7.15
N GLY A 3 1.80 -13.05 7.14
CA GLY A 3 0.36 -13.16 7.04
C GLY A 3 -0.33 -11.92 7.61
N THR A 4 -1.60 -11.73 7.30
CA THR A 4 -2.37 -10.55 7.75
C THR A 4 -2.29 -10.40 9.27
N GLY A 5 -1.92 -9.20 9.73
CA GLY A 5 -1.73 -8.88 11.15
C GLY A 5 -0.41 -9.34 11.76
N SER A 6 0.46 -10.01 11.00
CA SER A 6 1.82 -10.32 11.46
C SER A 6 2.60 -9.03 11.75
N ARG A 7 3.38 -9.03 12.83
CA ARG A 7 4.11 -7.88 13.35
C ARG A 7 5.60 -8.15 13.33
N HIS A 8 6.39 -7.16 12.92
CA HIS A 8 7.83 -7.25 12.74
C HIS A 8 8.48 -6.02 13.36
N LEU A 9 9.68 -6.20 13.93
CA LEU A 9 10.44 -5.10 14.50
C LEU A 9 10.79 -4.07 13.41
N SER A 10 11.04 -2.83 13.84
CA SER A 10 11.46 -1.78 12.91
C SER A 10 12.77 -2.15 12.23
N GLU A 11 12.86 -1.80 10.95
CA GLU A 11 14.05 -1.94 10.11
C GLU A 11 14.77 -0.58 9.93
N CYS A 12 14.28 0.47 10.62
CA CYS A 12 14.72 1.84 10.40
C CYS A 12 16.22 2.03 10.66
N ARG A 13 16.89 2.64 9.69
CA ARG A 13 18.26 3.15 9.82
C ARG A 13 18.32 4.61 9.44
N GLU A 14 19.12 5.35 10.18
CA GLU A 14 19.35 6.77 9.97
C GLU A 14 20.80 7.00 9.54
N PHE A 15 20.99 7.83 8.52
CA PHE A 15 22.31 8.26 8.10
C PHE A 15 22.22 9.61 7.38
N SER A 16 23.36 10.27 7.20
CA SER A 16 23.44 11.49 6.41
C SER A 16 23.97 11.18 5.02
N ASP A 17 23.35 11.80 4.01
CA ASP A 17 23.90 11.80 2.66
C ASP A 17 25.28 12.47 2.64
N LYS A 18 26.25 11.84 1.99
CA LYS A 18 27.65 12.31 2.00
C LYS A 18 27.87 13.58 1.17
N GLN A 19 27.01 13.85 0.18
CA GLN A 19 27.18 14.97 -0.73
C GLN A 19 26.43 16.22 -0.25
N THR A 20 25.20 16.03 0.24
CA THR A 20 24.27 17.11 0.59
C THR A 20 24.14 17.34 2.09
N GLY A 21 24.53 16.36 2.92
CA GLY A 21 24.30 16.38 4.37
C GLY A 21 22.84 16.14 4.77
N ALA A 22 21.95 15.84 3.83
CA ALA A 22 20.55 15.55 4.11
C ALA A 22 20.41 14.35 5.05
N HIS A 23 19.49 14.44 6.01
CA HIS A 23 19.17 13.32 6.89
C HIS A 23 18.26 12.32 6.17
N ILE A 24 18.66 11.05 6.13
CA ILE A 24 17.98 9.97 5.42
C ILE A 24 17.49 8.92 6.42
N PHE A 25 16.22 8.56 6.27
CA PHE A 25 15.63 7.37 6.89
C PHE A 25 15.52 6.26 5.85
N GLN A 26 16.19 5.13 6.08
CA GLN A 26 15.92 3.87 5.39
C GLN A 26 14.94 3.07 6.23
N LEU A 27 13.68 2.96 5.78
CA LEU A 27 12.59 2.36 6.58
C LEU A 27 12.49 0.83 6.44
N THR A 28 13.17 0.24 5.45
CA THR A 28 13.16 -1.21 5.19
C THR A 28 14.58 -1.71 4.92
N ASP A 29 14.87 -2.93 5.37
CA ASP A 29 16.14 -3.66 5.18
C ASP A 29 15.92 -5.14 4.83
N HIS A 30 14.66 -5.59 4.73
CA HIS A 30 14.36 -6.94 4.25
C HIS A 30 14.88 -7.15 2.82
N PRO A 31 15.51 -8.30 2.48
CA PRO A 31 16.16 -8.53 1.18
C PRO A 31 15.21 -8.64 -0.02
N SER A 32 13.89 -8.59 0.21
CA SER A 32 12.89 -8.57 -0.86
C SER A 32 12.76 -7.19 -1.49
N ILE A 33 11.92 -7.10 -2.53
CA ILE A 33 11.48 -5.81 -3.06
C ILE A 33 10.59 -5.13 -2.01
N ASN A 34 10.82 -3.83 -1.81
CA ASN A 34 9.98 -2.93 -1.03
C ASN A 34 9.85 -1.61 -1.81
N HIS A 35 8.65 -1.04 -1.87
CA HIS A 35 8.45 0.25 -2.53
C HIS A 35 7.26 1.01 -1.93
N ASN A 36 7.25 2.34 -2.11
CA ASN A 36 6.12 3.19 -1.79
C ASN A 36 4.92 2.94 -2.71
N LEU A 37 3.76 3.50 -2.34
CA LEU A 37 2.58 3.55 -3.21
C LEU A 37 2.87 4.39 -4.47
N TYR A 38 1.99 4.36 -5.48
CA TYR A 38 2.17 5.15 -6.69
C TYR A 38 2.38 6.64 -6.36
N PHE A 39 3.30 7.32 -7.05
CA PHE A 39 3.83 8.63 -6.64
C PHE A 39 2.80 9.78 -6.64
N LEU A 40 1.63 9.59 -7.25
CA LEU A 40 0.50 10.54 -7.18
C LEU A 40 -0.34 10.38 -5.91
N THR A 41 -0.02 9.40 -5.07
CA THR A 41 -0.72 9.09 -3.81
C THR A 41 0.23 9.26 -2.62
N SER A 42 -0.31 9.68 -1.47
CA SER A 42 0.46 9.71 -0.23
C SER A 42 0.58 8.29 0.33
N SER A 43 1.81 7.87 0.62
CA SER A 43 2.08 6.69 1.43
C SER A 43 1.88 6.94 2.94
N PHE A 44 1.77 8.20 3.36
CA PHE A 44 1.56 8.54 4.77
C PHE A 44 0.08 8.61 5.13
N THR A 45 -0.25 8.23 6.37
CA THR A 45 -1.50 8.59 7.02
C THR A 45 -1.61 10.11 7.17
N ARG A 46 -2.83 10.61 7.39
CA ARG A 46 -3.11 12.05 7.47
C ARG A 46 -2.28 12.78 8.52
N ASP A 47 -2.01 12.13 9.64
CA ASP A 47 -1.19 12.65 10.74
C ASP A 47 0.31 12.45 10.55
N GLN A 48 0.72 11.78 9.46
CA GLN A 48 2.10 11.39 9.15
C GLN A 48 2.76 10.50 10.21
N GLY A 49 1.97 9.93 11.13
CA GLY A 49 2.46 9.04 12.18
C GLY A 49 2.74 7.63 11.68
N GLN A 50 2.15 7.24 10.55
CA GLN A 50 2.34 5.94 9.93
C GLN A 50 2.56 6.06 8.42
N LEU A 51 3.25 5.07 7.86
CA LEU A 51 3.52 4.95 6.43
C LEU A 51 3.11 3.56 5.94
N ILE A 52 2.36 3.54 4.85
CA ILE A 52 1.96 2.33 4.12
C ILE A 52 2.89 2.13 2.93
N PHE A 53 3.34 0.91 2.73
CA PHE A 53 4.23 0.52 1.65
C PHE A 53 3.93 -0.89 1.19
N THR A 54 4.46 -1.24 0.03
CA THR A 54 4.35 -2.59 -0.52
C THR A 54 5.64 -3.34 -0.26
N SER A 55 5.52 -4.58 0.20
CA SER A 55 6.64 -5.49 0.41
C SER A 55 6.35 -6.86 -0.15
N TYR A 56 7.39 -7.48 -0.70
CA TYR A 56 7.37 -8.85 -1.22
C TYR A 56 7.87 -9.85 -0.17
N ARG A 57 7.98 -9.46 1.10
CA ARG A 57 8.52 -10.31 2.18
C ARG A 57 7.68 -11.58 2.44
N SER A 58 6.40 -11.55 2.09
CA SER A 58 5.48 -12.70 2.14
C SER A 58 5.50 -13.57 0.87
N GLY A 59 6.34 -13.26 -0.12
CA GLY A 59 6.44 -13.97 -1.40
C GLY A 59 5.78 -13.25 -2.57
N GLU A 60 4.71 -12.50 -2.30
CA GLU A 60 3.90 -11.75 -3.28
C GLU A 60 3.72 -10.29 -2.80
N PRO A 61 3.38 -9.33 -3.68
CA PRO A 61 3.16 -7.95 -3.27
C PRO A 61 2.01 -7.86 -2.27
N ASN A 62 2.32 -7.44 -1.05
CA ASN A 62 1.33 -7.16 -0.02
C ASN A 62 1.57 -5.79 0.59
N PHE A 63 0.50 -5.18 1.12
CA PHE A 63 0.61 -3.91 1.82
C PHE A 63 1.00 -4.13 3.28
N PHE A 64 1.89 -3.27 3.74
CA PHE A 64 2.37 -3.20 5.11
C PHE A 64 2.25 -1.77 5.58
N ILE A 65 2.11 -1.59 6.89
CA ILE A 65 2.14 -0.29 7.56
C ILE A 65 3.25 -0.29 8.59
N LEU A 66 3.94 0.84 8.74
CA LEU A 66 4.92 1.05 9.80
C LEU A 66 4.63 2.35 10.56
N GLY A 67 4.96 2.37 11.85
CA GLY A 67 5.03 3.63 12.60
C GLY A 67 6.25 4.44 12.15
N PHE A 68 6.05 5.69 11.73
CA PHE A 68 7.15 6.51 11.22
C PHE A 68 7.87 7.27 12.35
N PRO A 69 9.22 7.35 12.35
CA PRO A 69 10.14 6.68 11.41
C PRO A 69 10.58 5.28 11.87
N ASN A 70 10.59 5.01 13.17
CA ASN A 70 11.19 3.83 13.79
C ASN A 70 10.18 3.02 14.61
N GLY A 71 9.02 2.77 14.01
CA GLY A 71 7.94 1.97 14.58
C GLY A 71 7.95 0.54 14.04
N GLU A 72 7.13 -0.28 14.67
CA GLU A 72 6.85 -1.65 14.25
C GLU A 72 6.19 -1.69 12.87
N ILE A 73 6.46 -2.76 12.12
CA ILE A 73 5.89 -3.05 10.80
C ILE A 73 4.78 -4.09 10.97
N VAL A 74 3.60 -3.82 10.41
CA VAL A 74 2.44 -4.72 10.43
C VAL A 74 2.00 -5.03 9.00
N GLN A 75 1.73 -6.31 8.71
CA GLN A 75 1.16 -6.72 7.42
C GLN A 75 -0.35 -6.45 7.38
N LEU A 76 -0.81 -5.74 6.36
CA LEU A 76 -2.22 -5.38 6.18
C LEU A 76 -2.99 -6.36 5.31
N THR A 77 -2.34 -6.96 4.31
CA THR A 77 -2.99 -7.84 3.34
C THR A 77 -2.26 -9.17 3.19
N GLU A 78 -3.01 -10.17 2.74
CA GLU A 78 -2.49 -11.48 2.37
C GLU A 78 -3.38 -12.07 1.26
N SER A 79 -3.00 -11.82 0.01
CA SER A 79 -3.68 -12.40 -1.15
C SER A 79 -2.80 -12.38 -2.39
N ASP A 80 -3.07 -13.31 -3.30
CA ASP A 80 -2.54 -13.27 -4.66
C ASP A 80 -3.25 -12.17 -5.47
N GLY A 81 -2.59 -11.69 -6.53
CA GLY A 81 -3.18 -10.75 -7.51
C GLY A 81 -3.27 -9.28 -7.06
N ILE A 82 -2.71 -8.93 -5.90
CA ILE A 82 -2.70 -7.53 -5.42
C ILE A 82 -1.80 -6.66 -6.32
N HIS A 83 -2.34 -5.55 -6.80
CA HIS A 83 -1.55 -4.55 -7.52
C HIS A 83 -0.78 -3.67 -6.53
N GLY A 84 0.51 -3.97 -6.32
CA GLY A 84 1.34 -3.32 -5.29
C GLY A 84 1.47 -1.79 -5.37
N TYR A 85 1.19 -1.15 -6.50
CA TYR A 85 1.20 0.31 -6.61
C TYR A 85 -0.18 0.95 -6.41
N SER A 86 -1.25 0.17 -6.34
CA SER A 86 -2.64 0.66 -6.41
C SER A 86 -3.17 1.32 -5.15
N GLY A 87 -2.45 1.16 -4.04
CA GLY A 87 -2.89 1.60 -2.73
C GLY A 87 -3.17 3.10 -2.67
N ILE A 88 -4.28 3.46 -2.03
CA ILE A 88 -4.58 4.83 -1.62
C ILE A 88 -5.24 4.83 -0.24
N VAL A 89 -4.79 5.73 0.62
CA VAL A 89 -5.24 5.80 2.02
C VAL A 89 -6.19 6.97 2.19
N PHE A 90 -7.35 6.71 2.80
CA PHE A 90 -8.28 7.74 3.22
C PHE A 90 -8.86 7.35 4.58
N GLU A 91 -8.68 8.24 5.57
CA GLU A 91 -8.97 7.95 6.98
C GLU A 91 -8.27 6.66 7.45
N SER A 92 -9.01 5.68 7.98
CA SER A 92 -8.47 4.37 8.39
C SER A 92 -8.50 3.32 7.28
N GLN A 93 -8.85 3.68 6.05
CA GLN A 93 -9.07 2.73 4.98
C GLN A 93 -7.93 2.79 3.98
N LEU A 94 -7.33 1.63 3.68
CA LEU A 94 -6.49 1.43 2.51
C LEU A 94 -7.34 0.81 1.41
N PHE A 95 -7.52 1.54 0.32
CA PHE A 95 -8.17 1.05 -0.89
C PHE A 95 -7.11 0.58 -1.87
N TYR A 96 -7.38 -0.52 -2.57
CA TYR A 96 -6.43 -1.10 -3.51
C TYR A 96 -7.15 -1.95 -4.56
N THR A 97 -6.45 -2.28 -5.63
CA THR A 97 -6.94 -3.21 -6.64
C THR A 97 -6.28 -4.57 -6.51
N GLN A 98 -7.11 -5.60 -6.72
CA GLN A 98 -6.71 -6.99 -6.75
C GLN A 98 -7.43 -7.63 -7.94
N ASP A 99 -6.66 -8.06 -8.94
CA ASP A 99 -7.19 -8.56 -10.22
C ASP A 99 -8.25 -7.61 -10.84
N SER A 100 -9.51 -8.04 -10.85
CA SER A 100 -10.68 -7.34 -11.37
C SER A 100 -11.50 -6.63 -10.29
N SER A 101 -11.01 -6.56 -9.05
CA SER A 101 -11.75 -6.05 -7.90
C SER A 101 -11.09 -4.83 -7.26
N ILE A 102 -11.93 -3.92 -6.79
CA ILE A 102 -11.54 -2.87 -5.85
C ILE A 102 -11.84 -3.39 -4.45
N LYS A 103 -10.84 -3.40 -3.58
CA LYS A 103 -10.96 -3.82 -2.17
C LYS A 103 -10.59 -2.68 -1.25
N ALA A 104 -11.03 -2.80 0.00
CA ALA A 104 -10.61 -1.96 1.11
C ALA A 104 -10.24 -2.83 2.30
N VAL A 105 -9.20 -2.42 3.03
CA VAL A 105 -8.85 -2.95 4.34
C VAL A 105 -8.80 -1.82 5.35
N ASP A 106 -9.42 -2.00 6.52
CA ASP A 106 -9.23 -1.08 7.64
C ASP A 106 -7.86 -1.32 8.28
N ILE A 107 -7.04 -0.27 8.39
CA ILE A 107 -5.64 -0.39 8.83
C ILE A 107 -5.52 -0.67 10.34
N ASN A 108 -6.59 -0.52 11.11
CA ASN A 108 -6.63 -0.77 12.55
C ASN A 108 -7.24 -2.14 12.87
N SER A 109 -8.38 -2.48 12.27
CA SER A 109 -9.09 -3.74 12.53
C SER A 109 -8.67 -4.89 11.63
N LEU A 110 -8.03 -4.60 10.50
CA LEU A 110 -7.69 -5.54 9.42
C LEU A 110 -8.90 -6.16 8.74
N GLU A 111 -10.10 -5.58 8.93
CA GLU A 111 -11.30 -6.01 8.24
C GLU A 111 -11.21 -5.67 6.75
N GLU A 112 -11.26 -6.70 5.90
CA GLU A 112 -11.27 -6.55 4.45
C GLU A 112 -12.68 -6.61 3.87
N ARG A 113 -12.94 -5.82 2.82
CA ARG A 113 -14.16 -5.91 2.02
C ARG A 113 -13.90 -5.68 0.54
N VAL A 114 -14.70 -6.33 -0.30
CA VAL A 114 -14.77 -6.05 -1.74
C VAL A 114 -15.78 -4.93 -1.94
N LEU A 115 -15.37 -3.85 -2.62
CA LEU A 115 -16.25 -2.72 -2.94
C LEU A 115 -16.95 -2.90 -4.28
N ALA A 116 -16.22 -3.41 -5.27
CA ALA A 116 -16.73 -3.65 -6.62
C ALA A 116 -15.86 -4.70 -7.33
N THR A 117 -16.47 -5.42 -8.28
CA THR A 117 -15.80 -6.35 -9.19
C THR A 117 -16.23 -6.05 -10.62
N PHE A 118 -15.25 -5.96 -11.52
CA PHE A 118 -15.43 -5.63 -12.93
C PHE A 118 -14.93 -6.77 -13.82
N GLU A 119 -15.84 -7.67 -14.19
CA GLU A 119 -15.50 -8.85 -15.00
C GLU A 119 -14.82 -8.50 -16.33
N GLY A 120 -13.82 -9.31 -16.71
CA GLY A 120 -13.20 -9.27 -18.04
C GLY A 120 -12.12 -8.19 -18.22
N GLY A 121 -11.42 -7.78 -17.17
CA GLY A 121 -10.27 -6.90 -17.29
C GLY A 121 -9.43 -6.82 -16.02
N SER A 122 -8.33 -6.07 -16.10
CA SER A 122 -7.45 -5.76 -14.96
C SER A 122 -7.61 -4.30 -14.57
N LEU A 123 -7.58 -4.02 -13.27
CA LEU A 123 -7.67 -2.66 -12.77
C LEU A 123 -6.29 -2.04 -12.52
N GLY A 124 -6.16 -0.74 -12.73
CA GLY A 124 -4.98 0.05 -12.40
C GLY A 124 -5.03 0.56 -10.96
N GLU A 125 -4.40 1.70 -10.71
CA GLU A 125 -4.40 2.35 -9.41
C GLU A 125 -5.77 2.94 -9.05
N CYS A 126 -6.04 3.04 -7.76
CA CYS A 126 -7.20 3.76 -7.24
C CYS A 126 -6.90 5.25 -7.08
N SER A 127 -7.92 6.08 -7.29
CA SER A 127 -7.96 7.46 -6.82
C SER A 127 -9.28 7.71 -6.10
N ILE A 128 -9.25 8.52 -5.05
CA ILE A 128 -10.41 8.81 -4.19
C ILE A 128 -10.64 10.32 -4.13
N ASN A 129 -11.90 10.73 -4.13
CA ASN A 129 -12.24 12.14 -3.97
C ASN A 129 -12.05 12.62 -2.52
N SER A 130 -12.15 13.93 -2.29
CA SER A 130 -11.91 14.54 -0.97
C SER A 130 -12.92 14.15 0.10
N THR A 131 -14.09 13.60 -0.26
CA THR A 131 -15.14 13.19 0.68
C THR A 131 -15.13 11.70 0.97
N GLY A 132 -14.35 10.90 0.23
CA GLY A 132 -14.35 9.44 0.35
C GLY A 132 -15.55 8.74 -0.28
N GLU A 133 -16.45 9.49 -0.93
CA GLU A 133 -17.70 8.96 -1.50
C GLU A 133 -17.52 8.36 -2.89
N LEU A 134 -16.45 8.74 -3.61
CA LEU A 134 -16.17 8.29 -4.97
C LEU A 134 -14.76 7.73 -5.06
N ILE A 135 -14.65 6.51 -5.61
CA ILE A 135 -13.40 5.89 -6.01
C ILE A 135 -13.41 5.65 -7.52
N VAL A 136 -12.28 5.91 -8.17
CA VAL A 136 -12.08 5.70 -9.60
C VAL A 136 -10.82 4.86 -9.82
N THR A 137 -10.83 4.02 -10.85
CA THR A 137 -9.67 3.27 -11.31
C THR A 137 -9.76 3.10 -12.82
N ALA A 138 -8.61 3.01 -13.49
CA ALA A 138 -8.57 2.67 -14.90
C ALA A 138 -8.77 1.15 -15.06
N MET A 139 -9.57 0.74 -16.04
CA MET A 139 -9.75 -0.67 -16.39
C MET A 139 -9.09 -0.93 -17.75
N LYS A 140 -8.20 -1.91 -17.82
CA LYS A 140 -7.74 -2.45 -19.11
C LYS A 140 -8.61 -3.65 -19.49
N ARG A 141 -9.22 -3.58 -20.68
CA ARG A 141 -10.06 -4.63 -21.26
C ARG A 141 -9.84 -4.71 -22.77
N ASP A 142 -9.75 -5.92 -23.31
CA ASP A 142 -9.53 -6.15 -24.75
C ASP A 142 -8.33 -5.36 -25.31
N ASP A 143 -7.23 -5.32 -24.54
CA ASP A 143 -6.02 -4.53 -24.81
C ASP A 143 -6.20 -3.01 -24.93
N LYS A 144 -7.31 -2.47 -24.43
CA LYS A 144 -7.62 -1.04 -24.38
C LYS A 144 -7.81 -0.55 -22.96
N SER A 145 -7.33 0.66 -22.69
CA SER A 145 -7.56 1.34 -21.40
C SER A 145 -8.88 2.10 -21.43
N HIS A 146 -9.66 1.94 -20.37
CA HIS A 146 -10.91 2.62 -20.08
C HIS A 146 -10.77 3.35 -18.75
N ILE A 147 -11.37 4.53 -18.63
CA ILE A 147 -11.45 5.32 -17.40
C ILE A 147 -12.93 5.40 -17.00
#